data_AF-A0A7J2NN12-F1
#
_entry.id   AF-A0A7J2NN12-F1
#
_cell.length_a   1.000
_cell.length_b   1.000
_cell.length_c   1.000
_cell.angle_alpha   90.00
_cell.angle_beta   90.00
_cell.angle_gamma   90.00
#
_symmetry.space_group_name_H-M   'P 1'
#
loop_
_entity.id
_entity.type
_entity.pdbx_description
1 polymer ?
#
loop_
_entity_poly.entity_id
_entity_poly.type
_entity_poly.pdbx_seq_one_letter_code
_entity_poly.pdbx_strand_id
1 'polypeptide(L)'
;MSLNGENISKILLILSHNIRRDILFILLEKKELSFSELMNILEIDTGKMSFHLRNLKLFLEQTPTGKYKLNKFGQKALRILKDIEALSTDVDFLESKSSRYVAKFSKRAL
;
A
#
# COMPACT_ATOMS: atom_id res chain seq x y z
N MET A 1 23.65 11.12 6.87
CA MET A 1 23.29 9.87 6.15
C MET A 1 22.43 10.30 4.97
N SER A 2 22.92 10.25 3.73
CA SER A 2 22.08 10.63 2.59
C SER A 2 20.99 9.57 2.42
N LEU A 3 19.77 10.04 2.16
CA LEU A 3 18.68 9.16 1.74
C LEU A 3 19.10 8.54 0.41
N ASN A 4 19.23 7.22 0.34
CA ASN A 4 19.45 6.54 -0.93
C ASN A 4 18.14 6.61 -1.73
N GLY A 5 18.02 7.63 -2.58
CA GLY A 5 16.82 7.90 -3.38
C GLY A 5 16.41 6.72 -4.27
N GLU A 6 17.36 5.92 -4.75
CA GLU A 6 17.07 4.73 -5.56
C GLU A 6 16.29 3.68 -4.76
N ASN A 7 16.71 3.43 -3.51
CA ASN A 7 16.00 2.48 -2.64
C ASN A 7 14.60 2.97 -2.29
N ILE A 8 14.44 4.29 -2.07
CA ILE A 8 13.12 4.89 -1.82
C ILE A 8 12.20 4.66 -3.02
N SER A 9 12.67 5.00 -4.23
CA SER A 9 11.90 4.79 -5.47
C SER A 9 11.52 3.33 -5.66
N LYS A 10 12.43 2.38 -5.40
CA LYS A 10 12.14 0.94 -5.47
C LYS A 10 11.04 0.52 -4.48
N ILE A 11 11.12 0.99 -3.23
CA ILE A 11 10.12 0.68 -2.20
C ILE A 11 8.75 1.24 -2.60
N LEU A 12 8.69 2.50 -3.03
CA LEU A 12 7.45 3.14 -3.45
C LEU A 12 6.84 2.46 -4.68
N LEU A 13 7.67 2.05 -5.65
CA LEU A 13 7.22 1.29 -6.81
C LEU A 13 6.65 -0.08 -6.43
N ILE A 14 7.23 -0.76 -5.45
CA ILE A 14 6.63 -1.99 -4.92
C ILE A 14 5.32 -1.67 -4.22
N LEU A 15 5.23 -0.63 -3.40
CA LEU A 15 4.01 -0.35 -2.64
C LEU A 15 2.89 0.35 -3.45
N SER A 16 3.15 0.78 -4.69
CA SER A 16 2.16 1.46 -5.55
C SER A 16 1.02 0.56 -6.03
N HIS A 17 1.17 -0.77 -6.00
CA HIS A 17 0.13 -1.70 -6.44
C HIS A 17 -0.83 -2.07 -5.32
N ASN A 18 -2.13 -1.97 -5.57
CA ASN A 18 -3.21 -2.24 -4.63
C ASN A 18 -3.11 -3.62 -3.96
N ILE A 19 -3.07 -4.72 -4.74
CA ILE A 19 -3.00 -6.10 -4.21
C ILE A 19 -1.83 -6.26 -3.22
N ARG A 20 -0.68 -5.61 -3.48
CA ARG A 20 0.47 -5.71 -2.59
C ARG A 20 0.23 -4.98 -1.27
N ARG A 21 -0.46 -3.84 -1.28
CA ARG A 21 -0.90 -3.17 -0.04
C ARG A 21 -1.94 -4.01 0.69
N ASP A 22 -2.90 -4.59 -0.03
CA ASP A 22 -3.94 -5.44 0.56
C ASP A 22 -3.32 -6.65 1.29
N ILE A 23 -2.34 -7.34 0.68
CA ILE A 23 -1.58 -8.41 1.35
C ILE A 23 -0.96 -7.91 2.66
N LEU A 24 -0.32 -6.73 2.66
CA LEU A 24 0.33 -6.20 3.86
C LEU A 24 -0.70 -5.87 4.96
N PHE A 25 -1.83 -5.26 4.60
CA PHE A 25 -2.90 -4.94 5.56
C PHE A 25 -3.58 -6.20 6.12
N ILE A 26 -3.88 -7.17 5.27
CA ILE A 26 -4.42 -8.48 5.67
C ILE A 26 -3.48 -9.16 6.68
N LEU A 27 -2.18 -9.18 6.41
CA LEU A 27 -1.18 -9.77 7.32
C LEU A 27 -0.96 -8.96 8.60
N LEU A 28 -1.20 -7.64 8.59
CA LEU A 28 -1.20 -6.83 9.80
C LEU A 28 -2.34 -7.24 10.75
N GLU A 29 -3.52 -7.48 10.18
CA GLU A 29 -4.73 -7.86 10.92
C GLU A 29 -4.64 -9.33 11.38
N LYS A 30 -4.45 -10.26 10.44
CA LYS A 30 -4.50 -11.72 10.68
C LYS A 30 -3.20 -12.31 11.24
N LYS A 31 -2.14 -11.51 11.34
CA LYS A 31 -0.79 -11.86 11.82
C LYS A 31 0.00 -12.80 10.92
N GLU A 32 -0.57 -13.92 10.51
CA GLU A 32 0.06 -14.86 9.58
C GLU A 32 -0.97 -15.64 8.76
N LEU A 33 -0.66 -15.91 7.49
CA LEU A 33 -1.52 -16.67 6.58
C LEU A 33 -0.69 -17.50 5.61
N SER A 34 -1.19 -18.66 5.23
CA SER A 34 -0.65 -19.49 4.17
C SER A 34 -0.87 -18.87 2.79
N PHE A 35 -0.18 -19.42 1.79
CA PHE A 35 -0.34 -19.03 0.39
C PHE A 35 -1.80 -19.16 -0.08
N SER A 36 -2.45 -20.29 0.22
CA SER A 36 -3.84 -20.56 -0.18
C SER A 36 -4.84 -19.68 0.55
N GLU A 37 -4.66 -19.41 1.84
CA GLU A 37 -5.51 -18.46 2.58
C GLU A 37 -5.46 -17.07 1.96
N LEU A 38 -4.26 -16.56 1.63
CA LEU A 38 -4.11 -15.27 0.95
C LEU A 38 -4.79 -15.27 -0.43
N MET A 39 -4.69 -16.35 -1.19
CA MET A 39 -5.34 -16.44 -2.50
C MET A 39 -6.86 -16.41 -2.37
N ASN A 40 -7.40 -17.15 -1.41
CA ASN A 40 -8.83 -17.24 -1.19
C ASN A 40 -9.40 -15.90 -0.73
N ILE A 41 -8.68 -15.15 0.12
CA ILE A 41 -9.11 -13.82 0.58
C ILE A 41 -9.10 -12.79 -0.56
N LEU A 42 -8.08 -12.85 -1.43
CA LEU A 42 -7.89 -11.87 -2.51
C LEU A 42 -8.55 -12.29 -3.83
N GLU A 43 -9.10 -13.49 -3.90
CA GLU A 43 -9.73 -14.08 -5.09
C GLU A 43 -8.85 -14.01 -6.35
N ILE A 44 -7.55 -14.30 -6.20
CA ILE A 44 -6.58 -14.31 -7.31
C ILE A 44 -5.95 -15.68 -7.54
N ASP A 45 -5.56 -15.91 -8.80
CA ASP A 45 -4.89 -17.16 -9.20
C ASP A 45 -3.45 -17.29 -8.65
N THR A 46 -2.97 -18.52 -8.67
CA THR A 46 -1.62 -18.92 -8.20
C THR A 46 -0.51 -18.09 -8.85
N GLY A 47 -0.61 -17.80 -10.15
CA GLY A 47 0.40 -17.07 -10.89
C GLY A 47 0.52 -15.63 -10.40
N LYS A 48 -0.63 -14.95 -10.28
CA LYS A 48 -0.72 -13.58 -9.73
C LYS A 48 -0.24 -13.53 -8.29
N MET A 49 -0.71 -14.44 -7.44
CA MET A 49 -0.29 -14.47 -6.03
C MET A 49 1.22 -14.65 -5.89
N SER A 50 1.79 -15.62 -6.61
CA SER A 50 3.22 -15.89 -6.61
C SER A 50 4.03 -14.68 -7.08
N PHE A 51 3.55 -13.97 -8.10
CA PHE A 51 4.16 -12.72 -8.56
C PHE A 51 4.15 -11.63 -7.47
N HIS A 52 3.03 -11.40 -6.80
CA HIS A 52 2.94 -10.39 -5.74
C HIS A 52 3.83 -10.72 -4.53
N LEU A 53 3.85 -11.97 -4.07
CA LEU A 53 4.68 -12.40 -2.94
C LEU A 53 6.18 -12.29 -3.25
N ARG A 54 6.62 -12.59 -4.47
CA ARG A 54 8.03 -12.39 -4.87
C ARG A 54 8.45 -10.93 -4.76
N ASN A 55 7.59 -10.01 -5.19
CA ASN A 55 7.85 -8.57 -5.08
C ASN A 55 7.82 -8.08 -3.62
N LEU A 56 7.09 -8.77 -2.75
CA LEU A 56 6.97 -8.46 -1.33
C LEU A 56 8.02 -9.12 -0.44
N LYS A 57 9.02 -9.82 -0.99
CA LYS A 57 10.02 -10.57 -0.21
C LYS A 57 10.74 -9.77 0.87
N LEU A 58 10.93 -8.46 0.68
CA LEU A 58 11.59 -7.58 1.65
C LEU A 58 10.69 -7.22 2.85
N PHE A 59 9.37 -7.31 2.69
CA PHE A 59 8.36 -6.90 3.67
C PHE A 59 7.85 -8.07 4.51
N LEU A 60 8.05 -9.29 4.01
CA LEU A 60 7.51 -10.50 4.59
C LEU A 60 8.61 -11.41 5.13
N GLU A 61 8.24 -12.28 6.04
CA GLU A 61 8.99 -13.46 6.45
C GLU A 61 8.08 -14.69 6.35
N GLN A 62 8.67 -15.87 6.17
CA GLN A 62 7.96 -17.14 6.29
C GLN A 62 8.19 -17.74 7.66
N THR A 63 7.12 -18.22 8.28
CA THR A 63 7.15 -18.96 9.54
C THR A 63 7.68 -20.38 9.30
N PRO A 64 8.07 -21.12 10.36
CA PRO A 64 8.45 -22.53 10.22
C PRO A 64 7.37 -23.42 9.62
N THR A 65 6.10 -23.02 9.71
CA THR A 65 4.94 -23.72 9.13
C THR A 65 4.66 -23.33 7.67
N GLY A 66 5.50 -22.48 7.07
CA GLY A 66 5.34 -22.02 5.68
C GLY A 66 4.29 -20.92 5.49
N LYS A 67 3.80 -20.31 6.57
CA LYS A 67 2.90 -19.15 6.48
C LYS A 67 3.68 -17.86 6.31
N TYR A 68 3.06 -16.85 5.71
CA TYR A 68 3.62 -15.51 5.55
C TYR A 68 3.21 -14.62 6.70
N LYS A 69 4.15 -13.77 7.14
CA LYS A 69 3.95 -12.74 8.17
C LYS A 69 4.70 -11.47 7.81
N LEU A 70 4.26 -10.32 8.32
CA LEU A 70 5.02 -9.07 8.23
C LEU A 70 6.28 -9.13 9.10
N ASN A 71 7.43 -8.92 8.48
CA ASN A 71 8.65 -8.66 9.23
C ASN A 71 8.69 -7.19 9.75
N LYS A 72 9.74 -6.82 10.48
CA LYS A 72 9.89 -5.44 11.02
C LYS A 72 9.90 -4.36 9.93
N PHE A 73 10.43 -4.66 8.75
CA PHE A 73 10.46 -3.73 7.62
C PHE A 73 9.05 -3.53 7.05
N GLY A 74 8.29 -4.60 6.83
CA GLY A 74 6.89 -4.55 6.40
C GLY A 74 6.00 -3.75 7.34
N GLN A 75 6.16 -3.93 8.65
CA GLN A 75 5.42 -3.17 9.66
C GLN A 75 5.73 -1.66 9.61
N LYS A 76 6.98 -1.27 9.36
CA LYS A 76 7.36 0.15 9.20
C LYS A 76 6.81 0.72 7.89
N ALA A 77 6.86 -0.05 6.81
CA ALA A 77 6.32 0.37 5.52
C ALA A 77 4.81 0.68 5.58
N LEU A 78 4.04 -0.10 6.35
CA LEU A 78 2.61 0.16 6.56
C LEU A 78 2.33 1.46 7.31
N ARG A 79 3.20 1.88 8.23
CA ARG A 79 3.04 3.19 8.90
C ARG A 79 3.14 4.33 7.90
N ILE A 80 4.15 4.26 7.03
CA ILE A 80 4.35 5.24 5.94
C ILE A 80 3.15 5.24 4.99
N LEU A 81 2.60 4.07 4.65
CA LEU A 81 1.41 3.99 3.80
C LEU A 81 0.20 4.67 4.42
N LYS A 82 -0.01 4.51 5.73
CA LYS A 82 -1.10 5.21 6.45
C LYS A 82 -0.89 6.72 6.47
N ASP A 83 0.35 7.18 6.63
CA ASP A 83 0.66 8.61 6.58
C ASP A 83 0.38 9.17 5.16
N ILE A 84 0.74 8.43 4.10
CA ILE A 84 0.44 8.81 2.71
C ILE A 84 -1.07 8.83 2.44
N GLU A 85 -1.83 7.87 2.97
CA GLU A 85 -3.30 7.83 2.84
C GLU A 85 -3.99 9.00 3.53
N ALA A 86 -3.49 9.40 4.71
CA ALA A 86 -3.94 10.61 5.38
C ALA A 86 -3.68 11.85 4.51
N LEU A 87 -2.49 11.95 3.92
CA LEU A 87 -2.13 13.06 3.02
C LEU A 87 -2.99 13.09 1.74
N SER A 88 -3.32 11.94 1.15
CA SER A 88 -4.17 11.91 -0.05
C SER A 88 -5.58 12.42 0.23
N THR A 89 -6.12 12.11 1.41
CA THR A 89 -7.43 12.62 1.84
C THR A 89 -7.42 14.15 1.94
N ASP A 90 -6.32 14.73 2.45
CA ASP A 90 -6.15 16.18 2.53
C ASP A 90 -6.01 16.82 1.13
N VAL A 91 -5.32 16.15 0.20
CA VAL A 91 -5.21 16.63 -1.20
C VAL A 91 -6.58 16.68 -1.88
N ASP A 92 -7.37 15.61 -1.80
CA ASP A 92 -8.73 15.58 -2.37
C ASP A 92 -9.61 16.69 -1.78
N PHE A 93 -9.47 16.95 -0.48
CA PHE A 93 -10.16 18.05 0.19
C PHE A 93 -9.73 19.41 -0.36
N LEU A 94 -8.43 19.65 -0.54
CA LEU A 94 -7.89 20.90 -1.06
C LEU A 94 -8.30 21.14 -2.52
N GLU A 95 -8.27 20.11 -3.38
CA GLU A 95 -8.70 20.19 -4.77
C GLU A 95 -10.21 20.46 -4.89
N SER A 96 -11.03 19.84 -4.04
CA SER A 96 -12.47 20.11 -4.01
C SER A 96 -12.79 21.53 -3.56
N LYS A 97 -12.00 22.08 -2.62
CA LYS A 97 -12.16 23.45 -2.12
C LYS A 97 -11.74 24.48 -3.17
N SER A 98 -10.60 24.28 -3.85
CA SER A 98 -10.13 25.16 -4.92
C SER A 98 -11.11 25.20 -6.10
N SER A 99 -11.62 24.04 -6.52
CA SER A 99 -12.64 23.93 -7.58
C SER A 99 -13.93 24.70 -7.24
N ARG A 100 -14.37 24.64 -5.97
CA ARG A 100 -15.54 25.43 -5.51
C ARG A 100 -15.27 26.93 -5.51
N TYR A 101 -14.05 27.37 -5.18
CA TYR A 101 -13.70 28.78 -5.29
C TYR A 101 -13.75 29.25 -6.74
N VAL A 102 -13.11 28.53 -7.66
CA VAL A 102 -13.13 28.86 -9.10
C VAL A 102 -14.55 28.93 -9.65
N ALA A 103 -15.41 27.96 -9.30
CA ALA A 103 -16.82 27.96 -9.71
C ALA A 103 -17.66 29.10 -9.10
N LYS A 104 -17.31 29.59 -7.90
CA LYS A 104 -17.94 30.78 -7.30
C LYS A 104 -17.48 32.08 -7.96
N PHE A 105 -16.22 32.14 -8.42
CA PHE A 105 -15.71 33.30 -9.15
C PHE A 105 -16.36 33.43 -10.53
N SER A 106 -16.54 32.34 -11.28
CA SER A 106 -17.17 32.39 -12.60
C SER A 106 -18.65 32.81 -12.56
N LYS A 107 -19.39 32.45 -11.50
CA LYS A 107 -20.79 32.87 -11.31
C LYS A 107 -20.97 34.34 -10.91
N ARG A 108 -19.91 35.04 -10.50
CA ARG A 108 -19.97 36.47 -10.11
C ARG A 108 -19.52 37.42 -11.22
N ALA A 109 -18.98 36.88 -12.33
CA ALA A 109 -18.47 37.64 -13.46
C ALA A 109 -19.45 37.70 -14.65
N LEU A 110 -20.71 37.29 -14.44
CA LEU A 110 -21.83 37.39 -15.38
C LEU A 110 -22.91 38.30 -14.80
#